data_AF-A0AAW7EXC8-F1
#
_entry.id   AF-A0AAW7EXC8-F1
#
_cell.length_a   1.000
_cell.length_b   1.000
_cell.length_c   1.000
_cell.angle_alpha   90.00
_cell.angle_beta   90.00
_cell.angle_gamma   90.00
#
_symmetry.space_group_name_H-M   'P 1'
#
loop_
_entity.id
_entity.type
_entity.pdbx_description
1 polymer ?
#
loop_
_entity_poly.entity_id
_entity_poly.type
_entity_poly.pdbx_seq_one_letter_code
_entity_poly.pdbx_strand_id
1 'polypeptide(L)'
;MKKFYFIFLLFTISVNLLAYLFPQSFVVLDDGYYIFCLISYIILVFLSSYDKKEITTLLVFQAPFGLFILGRFIGHYLDPGLKIESIDFFYNINLSSEEVIKYLSVYMLFFDMVFLGYLIPPFRVGNALFKLEINKDIISYFSYLIIVITVIGIFLVLKDLYATVSQYGYAALYIVKKENANDSSSIFITLLLVTIGLVAKENCRRPLNILMIVLFCYSFALLFMGARGPMMTYIILWLWLYKKNINIVKLGIAALIILASVQYMSAMMRTTSSQYNMLAKILYDMGTTFIVLPFGSYISDWPGVALVQNFIPMASRLASFFIDFNPYDANLANYLGFYLNPELYWKGVGLGWTVVLDFSIYAQGSIILLALFAIIFGIVLRNLDGFSSSNSIKYGLATTIILPLGFLYRSGLFSVVPLAVYFLMMLLILSFVSTLIRRINFGN
;
A
#
# COMPACT_ATOMS: atom_id res chain seq x y z
N MET A 1 -8.44 26.72 13.14
CA MET A 1 -7.90 25.39 12.79
C MET A 1 -8.35 24.93 11.40
N LYS A 2 -9.63 24.59 11.17
CA LYS A 2 -10.12 24.17 9.83
C LYS A 2 -9.87 25.19 8.70
N LYS A 3 -10.10 26.48 8.95
CA LYS A 3 -9.79 27.56 7.98
C LYS A 3 -8.29 27.62 7.65
N PHE A 4 -7.43 27.53 8.66
CA PHE A 4 -5.97 27.52 8.48
C PHE A 4 -5.52 26.30 7.68
N TYR A 5 -6.03 25.11 8.01
CA TYR A 5 -5.76 23.88 7.25
C TYR A 5 -6.12 24.02 5.77
N PHE A 6 -7.31 24.56 5.47
CA PHE A 6 -7.74 24.76 4.09
C PHE A 6 -6.90 25.80 3.35
N ILE A 7 -6.57 26.92 3.98
CA ILE A 7 -5.71 27.96 3.40
C ILE A 7 -4.29 27.41 3.15
N PHE A 8 -3.73 26.68 4.12
CA PHE A 8 -2.42 26.07 3.99
C PHE A 8 -2.40 25.04 2.86
N LEU A 9 -3.43 24.20 2.75
CA LEU A 9 -3.58 23.25 1.64
C LEU A 9 -3.65 23.95 0.27
N LEU A 10 -4.40 25.04 0.15
CA LEU A 10 -4.44 25.82 -1.11
C LEU A 10 -3.08 26.44 -1.44
N PHE A 11 -2.34 26.88 -0.42
CA PHE A 11 -0.99 27.39 -0.58
C PHE A 11 -0.04 26.31 -1.08
N THR A 12 -0.07 25.09 -0.50
CA THR A 12 0.77 23.98 -0.96
C THR A 12 0.45 23.57 -2.38
N ILE A 13 -0.84 23.45 -2.72
CA ILE A 13 -1.29 23.18 -4.10
C ILE A 13 -0.73 24.22 -5.06
N SER A 14 -0.82 25.50 -4.71
CA SER A 14 -0.36 26.60 -5.58
C SER A 14 1.15 26.54 -5.82
N VAL A 15 1.94 26.34 -4.76
CA VAL A 15 3.40 26.23 -4.87
C VAL A 15 3.80 25.01 -5.70
N ASN A 16 3.17 23.85 -5.47
CA ASN A 16 3.48 22.63 -6.22
C ASN A 16 3.04 22.73 -7.69
N LEU A 17 1.95 23.43 -8.00
CA LEU A 17 1.55 23.70 -9.38
C LEU A 17 2.57 24.61 -10.08
N LEU A 18 3.06 25.65 -9.40
CA LEU A 18 4.11 26.53 -9.93
C LEU A 18 5.43 25.78 -10.14
N ALA A 19 5.82 24.92 -9.20
CA ALA A 19 7.02 24.08 -9.34
C ALA A 19 6.92 23.09 -10.50
N TYR A 20 5.73 22.56 -10.77
CA TYR A 20 5.47 21.70 -11.93
C TYR A 20 5.58 22.46 -13.26
N LEU A 21 5.01 23.67 -13.34
CA LEU A 21 4.97 24.48 -14.57
C LEU A 21 6.30 25.18 -14.87
N PHE A 22 7.02 25.60 -13.83
CA PHE A 22 8.26 26.39 -13.94
C PHE A 22 9.40 25.79 -13.09
N PRO A 23 9.77 24.51 -13.31
CA PRO A 23 10.75 23.83 -12.46
C PRO A 23 12.12 24.54 -12.46
N GLN A 24 12.51 25.15 -13.59
CA GLN A 24 13.75 25.93 -13.73
C GLN A 24 13.86 27.08 -12.73
N SER A 25 12.75 27.73 -12.39
CA SER A 25 12.73 28.82 -11.40
C SER A 25 13.00 28.33 -9.98
N PHE A 26 12.71 27.06 -9.70
CA PHE A 26 12.93 26.42 -8.41
C PHE A 26 14.32 25.77 -8.31
N VAL A 27 15.01 25.51 -9.42
CA VAL A 27 16.37 24.93 -9.43
C VAL A 27 17.37 25.81 -8.65
N VAL A 28 17.22 27.13 -8.67
CA VAL A 28 18.10 28.06 -7.93
C VAL A 28 17.93 27.93 -6.41
N LEU A 29 16.81 27.39 -5.95
CA LEU A 29 16.43 27.23 -4.54
C LEU A 29 15.88 25.82 -4.30
N ASP A 30 16.53 24.81 -4.89
CA ASP A 30 16.09 23.41 -4.88
C ASP A 30 15.95 22.87 -3.45
N ASP A 31 16.93 23.13 -2.60
CA ASP A 31 16.89 22.79 -1.17
C ASP A 31 15.71 23.46 -0.44
N GLY A 32 15.44 24.73 -0.76
CA GLY A 32 14.31 25.46 -0.20
C GLY A 32 12.98 24.79 -0.55
N TYR A 33 12.85 24.30 -1.78
CA TYR A 33 11.67 23.57 -2.25
C TYR A 33 11.53 22.18 -1.60
N TYR A 34 12.63 21.43 -1.45
CA TYR A 34 12.61 20.13 -0.79
C TYR A 34 12.20 20.24 0.68
N ILE A 35 12.77 21.22 1.41
CA ILE A 35 12.41 21.53 2.79
C ILE A 35 10.94 21.97 2.88
N PHE A 36 10.48 22.80 1.95
CA PHE A 36 9.07 23.18 1.87
C PHE A 36 8.15 21.96 1.74
N CYS A 37 8.49 20.99 0.88
CA CYS A 37 7.71 19.76 0.71
C CYS A 37 7.66 18.92 2.00
N LEU A 38 8.80 18.77 2.69
CA LEU A 38 8.90 18.07 3.97
C LEU A 38 8.05 18.72 5.06
N ILE A 39 8.14 20.04 5.21
CA ILE A 39 7.36 20.81 6.19
C ILE A 39 5.87 20.73 5.86
N SER A 40 5.51 20.88 4.59
CA SER A 40 4.12 20.80 4.11
C SER A 40 3.50 19.44 4.42
N TYR A 41 4.24 18.36 4.18
CA TYR A 41 3.84 17.00 4.56
C TYR A 41 3.55 16.89 6.06
N ILE A 42 4.49 17.32 6.92
CA ILE A 42 4.33 17.22 8.38
C ILE A 42 3.11 18.02 8.85
N ILE A 43 2.97 19.27 8.39
CA ILE A 43 1.88 20.16 8.79
C ILE A 43 0.52 19.59 8.34
N LEU A 44 0.40 19.14 7.09
CA LEU A 44 -0.87 18.61 6.58
C LEU A 44 -1.29 17.32 7.29
N VAL A 45 -0.36 16.38 7.50
CA VAL A 45 -0.64 15.15 8.24
C VAL A 45 -1.04 15.45 9.69
N PHE A 46 -0.32 16.36 10.35
CA PHE A 46 -0.61 16.77 11.73
C PHE A 46 -1.99 17.44 11.84
N LEU A 47 -2.26 18.46 11.02
CA LEU A 47 -3.53 19.18 11.03
C LEU A 47 -4.72 18.28 10.70
N SER A 48 -4.55 17.31 9.79
CA SER A 48 -5.59 16.36 9.43
C SER A 48 -5.95 15.38 10.57
N SER A 49 -5.04 15.20 11.53
CA SER A 49 -5.16 14.27 12.64
C SER A 49 -5.48 14.95 13.98
N TYR A 50 -5.26 16.27 14.10
CA TYR A 50 -5.29 16.99 15.37
C TYR A 50 -6.57 16.81 16.19
N ASP A 51 -7.74 16.87 15.54
CA ASP A 51 -9.04 16.73 16.22
C ASP A 51 -9.57 15.27 16.22
N LYS A 52 -8.85 14.33 15.60
CA LYS A 52 -9.31 12.95 15.42
C LYS A 52 -8.78 12.05 16.52
N LYS A 53 -9.70 11.39 17.24
CA LYS A 53 -9.37 10.40 18.27
C LYS A 53 -9.03 9.03 17.68
N GLU A 54 -9.61 8.71 16.53
CA GLU A 54 -9.47 7.42 15.84
C GLU A 54 -8.51 7.51 14.64
N ILE A 55 -7.86 6.40 14.31
CA ILE A 55 -7.08 6.25 13.08
C ILE A 55 -8.03 6.32 11.90
N THR A 56 -7.73 7.19 10.92
CA THR A 56 -8.53 7.33 9.69
C THR A 56 -7.85 6.69 8.51
N THR A 57 -8.63 6.24 7.52
CA THR A 57 -8.10 5.72 6.26
C THR A 57 -7.18 6.72 5.57
N LEU A 58 -7.46 8.02 5.68
CA LEU A 58 -6.56 9.09 5.21
C LEU A 58 -5.19 9.04 5.89
N LEU A 59 -5.14 8.90 7.21
CA LEU A 59 -3.88 8.84 7.94
C LEU A 59 -3.08 7.59 7.55
N VAL A 60 -3.76 6.45 7.45
CA VAL A 60 -3.14 5.18 7.02
C VAL A 60 -2.56 5.31 5.63
N PHE A 61 -3.28 5.97 4.71
CA PHE A 61 -2.81 6.20 3.35
C PHE A 61 -1.65 7.21 3.28
N GLN A 62 -1.76 8.35 3.96
CA GLN A 62 -0.84 9.49 3.80
C GLN A 62 0.44 9.41 4.65
N ALA A 63 0.42 8.80 5.84
CA ALA A 63 1.62 8.70 6.67
C ALA A 63 2.80 7.96 6.01
N PRO A 64 2.59 6.89 5.23
CA PRO A 64 3.66 6.22 4.47
C PRO A 64 4.33 7.10 3.40
N PHE A 65 3.68 8.17 2.93
CA PHE A 65 4.24 9.09 1.93
C PHE A 65 5.59 9.66 2.38
N GLY A 66 5.69 10.05 3.66
CA GLY A 66 6.92 10.59 4.23
C GLY A 66 8.09 9.60 4.21
N LEU A 67 7.82 8.30 4.31
CA LEU A 67 8.85 7.25 4.30
C LEU A 67 9.20 6.79 2.88
N PHE A 68 8.18 6.56 2.04
CA PHE A 68 8.39 5.92 0.73
C PHE A 68 8.71 6.89 -0.40
N ILE A 69 8.30 8.16 -0.28
CA ILE A 69 8.60 9.20 -1.26
C ILE A 69 9.61 10.19 -0.68
N LEU A 70 9.29 10.83 0.45
CA LEU A 70 10.15 11.86 1.04
C LEU A 70 11.36 11.31 1.81
N GLY A 71 11.40 10.00 2.10
CA GLY A 71 12.49 9.37 2.87
C GLY A 71 13.87 9.58 2.24
N ARG A 72 13.94 9.68 0.92
CA ARG A 72 15.17 9.95 0.16
C ARG A 72 15.76 11.32 0.46
N PHE A 73 14.89 12.33 0.53
CA PHE A 73 15.26 13.71 0.86
C PHE A 73 15.67 13.82 2.33
N ILE A 74 14.95 13.15 3.24
CA ILE A 74 15.34 13.11 4.67
C ILE A 74 16.70 12.43 4.83
N GLY A 75 16.94 11.31 4.13
CA GLY A 75 18.21 10.61 4.13
C GLY A 75 19.37 11.49 3.65
N HIS A 76 19.17 12.23 2.56
CA HIS A 76 20.15 13.20 2.05
C HIS A 76 20.53 14.27 3.10
N TYR A 77 19.55 14.87 3.77
CA TYR A 77 19.83 15.89 4.79
C TYR A 77 20.50 15.33 6.06
N LEU A 78 20.33 14.03 6.35
CA LEU A 78 21.01 13.37 7.47
C LEU A 78 22.43 12.91 7.11
N ASP A 79 22.70 12.67 5.83
CA ASP A 79 24.00 12.27 5.30
C ASP A 79 24.16 12.81 3.86
N PRO A 80 24.79 13.98 3.67
CA PRO A 80 24.92 14.65 2.37
C PRO A 80 25.68 13.83 1.31
N GLY A 81 26.36 12.74 1.70
CA GLY A 81 26.98 11.81 0.75
C GLY A 81 25.95 11.04 -0.11
N LEU A 82 24.69 10.97 0.33
CA LEU A 82 23.60 10.31 -0.38
C LEU A 82 22.93 11.29 -1.34
N LYS A 83 23.32 11.30 -2.62
CA LYS A 83 22.80 12.27 -3.61
C LYS A 83 21.35 11.97 -4.03
N ILE A 84 20.51 13.00 -4.10
CA ILE A 84 19.08 12.85 -4.42
C ILE A 84 18.91 12.43 -5.89
N GLU A 85 19.73 13.00 -6.76
CA GLU A 85 19.71 12.89 -8.23
C GLU A 85 20.14 11.51 -8.73
N SER A 86 21.01 10.82 -7.99
CA SER A 86 21.63 9.58 -8.46
C SER A 86 20.77 8.36 -8.13
N ILE A 87 20.09 7.82 -9.13
CA ILE A 87 19.33 6.59 -9.00
C ILE A 87 20.27 5.42 -9.21
N ASP A 88 20.48 4.62 -8.17
CA ASP A 88 21.40 3.47 -8.12
C ASP A 88 20.66 2.11 -8.00
N PHE A 89 19.34 2.13 -8.14
CA PHE A 89 18.48 0.96 -7.96
C PHE A 89 17.81 0.58 -9.28
N PHE A 90 18.00 -0.69 -9.70
CA PHE A 90 17.57 -1.30 -10.98
C PHE A 90 18.24 -0.74 -12.24
N TYR A 91 18.40 0.57 -12.32
CA TYR A 91 18.96 1.25 -13.47
C TYR A 91 19.71 2.50 -13.00
N ASN A 92 20.94 2.68 -13.47
CA ASN A 92 21.80 3.79 -13.05
C ASN A 92 21.53 5.02 -13.91
N ILE A 93 20.75 5.97 -13.40
CA ILE A 93 20.48 7.26 -14.05
C ILE A 93 20.70 8.39 -13.05
N ASN A 94 21.28 9.50 -13.54
CA ASN A 94 21.28 10.76 -12.81
C ASN A 94 20.19 11.66 -13.38
N LEU A 95 19.21 12.02 -12.55
CA LEU A 95 18.21 13.02 -12.91
C LEU A 95 18.82 14.41 -12.78
N SER A 96 18.38 15.33 -13.63
CA SER A 96 18.64 16.75 -13.42
C SER A 96 17.83 17.28 -12.22
N SER A 97 18.31 18.33 -11.53
CA SER A 97 17.56 18.97 -10.45
C SER A 97 16.18 19.45 -10.91
N GLU A 98 16.06 19.86 -12.18
CA GLU A 98 14.78 20.22 -12.81
C GLU A 98 13.80 19.03 -12.83
N GLU A 99 14.27 17.84 -13.23
CA GLU A 99 13.45 16.63 -13.22
C GLU A 99 13.06 16.21 -11.80
N VAL A 100 13.99 16.30 -10.84
CA VAL A 100 13.70 15.98 -9.43
C VAL A 100 12.58 16.88 -8.91
N ILE A 101 12.67 18.19 -9.13
CA ILE A 101 11.64 19.16 -8.74
C ILE A 101 10.31 18.84 -9.44
N LYS A 102 10.34 18.58 -10.74
CA LYS A 102 9.14 18.26 -11.52
C LYS A 102 8.46 16.99 -10.98
N TYR A 103 9.17 15.89 -10.80
CA TYR A 103 8.57 14.65 -10.30
C TYR A 103 8.12 14.77 -8.83
N LEU A 104 8.88 15.47 -7.99
CA LEU A 104 8.47 15.74 -6.60
C LEU A 104 7.18 16.57 -6.56
N SER A 105 7.06 17.58 -7.40
CA SER A 105 5.85 18.40 -7.51
C SER A 105 4.63 17.57 -7.91
N VAL A 106 4.79 16.58 -8.80
CA VAL A 106 3.70 15.65 -9.18
C VAL A 106 3.26 14.79 -7.99
N TYR A 107 4.21 14.24 -7.23
CA TYR A 107 3.89 13.49 -6.01
C TYR A 107 3.18 14.35 -4.97
N MET A 108 3.66 15.58 -4.75
CA MET A 108 3.08 16.51 -3.79
C MET A 108 1.70 17.01 -4.24
N LEU A 109 1.49 17.27 -5.53
CA LEU A 109 0.16 17.59 -6.07
C LEU A 109 -0.82 16.45 -5.85
N PHE A 110 -0.41 15.21 -6.13
CA PHE A 110 -1.24 14.04 -5.84
C PHE A 110 -1.58 13.97 -4.34
N PHE A 111 -0.59 14.11 -3.47
CA PHE A 111 -0.75 14.13 -2.01
C PHE A 111 -1.75 15.20 -1.54
N ASP A 112 -1.60 16.44 -2.01
CA ASP A 112 -2.45 17.57 -1.66
C ASP A 112 -3.89 17.38 -2.18
N MET A 113 -4.05 16.89 -3.41
CA MET A 113 -5.35 16.67 -4.03
C MET A 113 -6.16 15.55 -3.34
N VAL A 114 -5.49 14.54 -2.79
CA VAL A 114 -6.16 13.53 -1.94
C VAL A 114 -6.70 14.18 -0.65
N PHE A 115 -5.96 15.11 -0.03
CA PHE A 115 -6.49 15.88 1.12
C PHE A 115 -7.70 16.73 0.73
N LEU A 116 -7.64 17.39 -0.42
CA LEU A 116 -8.76 18.18 -0.93
C LEU A 116 -10.01 17.31 -1.15
N GLY A 117 -9.85 16.14 -1.77
CA GLY A 117 -10.93 15.17 -1.94
C GLY A 117 -11.50 14.67 -0.62
N TYR A 118 -10.64 14.46 0.39
CA TYR A 118 -11.08 14.00 1.70
C TYR A 118 -11.91 15.03 2.49
N LEU A 119 -11.75 16.33 2.19
CA LEU A 119 -12.57 17.39 2.79
C LEU A 119 -14.02 17.37 2.33
N ILE A 120 -14.32 16.76 1.19
CA ILE A 120 -15.68 16.66 0.64
C ILE A 120 -16.52 15.73 1.54
N PRO A 121 -17.74 16.13 1.94
CA PRO A 121 -18.56 15.32 2.84
C PRO A 121 -18.88 13.94 2.24
N PRO A 122 -18.95 12.88 3.07
CA PRO A 122 -19.25 11.54 2.59
C PRO A 122 -20.66 11.46 2.00
N PHE A 123 -20.85 10.59 1.01
CA PHE A 123 -22.14 10.35 0.40
C PHE A 123 -23.10 9.71 1.42
N ARG A 124 -24.26 10.36 1.60
CA ARG A 124 -25.37 9.82 2.39
C ARG A 124 -26.16 8.84 1.53
N VAL A 125 -25.82 7.56 1.59
CA VAL A 125 -26.61 6.52 0.93
C VAL A 125 -27.62 5.95 1.94
N GLY A 126 -28.88 5.81 1.52
CA GLY A 126 -29.97 5.31 2.37
C GLY A 126 -29.70 3.92 2.94
N ASN A 127 -30.19 3.68 4.16
CA ASN A 127 -29.92 2.49 4.97
C ASN A 127 -30.31 1.13 4.35
N ALA A 128 -31.11 1.10 3.28
CA ALA A 128 -31.67 -0.13 2.72
C ALA A 128 -30.65 -0.95 1.90
N LEU A 129 -29.73 -0.30 1.18
CA LEU A 129 -28.79 -0.99 0.26
C LEU A 129 -27.59 -1.66 0.98
N PHE A 130 -27.33 -1.33 2.25
CA PHE A 130 -26.13 -1.76 2.97
C PHE A 130 -26.36 -2.70 4.17
N LYS A 131 -27.58 -3.23 4.35
CA LYS A 131 -27.90 -4.22 5.39
C LYS A 131 -27.99 -5.64 4.83
N LEU A 132 -26.92 -6.09 4.15
CA LEU A 132 -26.75 -7.52 3.90
C LEU A 132 -26.36 -8.17 5.23
N GLU A 133 -27.33 -8.79 5.89
CA GLU A 133 -27.10 -9.57 7.11
C GLU A 133 -26.65 -10.98 6.75
N ILE A 134 -25.62 -11.46 7.45
CA ILE A 134 -25.16 -12.84 7.32
C ILE A 134 -25.32 -13.50 8.69
N ASN A 135 -25.76 -14.76 8.70
CA ASN A 135 -25.80 -15.54 9.95
C ASN A 135 -24.36 -15.66 10.52
N LYS A 136 -24.20 -15.27 11.80
CA LYS A 136 -22.93 -15.32 12.53
C LYS A 136 -22.33 -16.71 12.60
N ASP A 137 -23.16 -17.76 12.61
CA ASP A 137 -22.67 -19.14 12.65
C ASP A 137 -22.00 -19.50 11.33
N ILE A 138 -22.60 -19.13 10.20
CA ILE A 138 -22.03 -19.36 8.86
C ILE A 138 -20.68 -18.66 8.73
N ILE A 139 -20.58 -17.41 9.17
CA ILE A 139 -19.32 -16.67 9.16
C ILE A 139 -18.29 -17.33 10.06
N SER A 140 -18.70 -17.82 11.23
CA SER A 140 -17.79 -18.49 12.16
C SER A 140 -17.25 -19.78 11.55
N TYR A 141 -18.10 -20.63 10.99
CA TYR A 141 -17.68 -21.86 10.29
C TYR A 141 -16.79 -21.57 9.10
N PHE A 142 -17.16 -20.60 8.26
CA PHE A 142 -16.34 -20.14 7.15
C PHE A 142 -14.97 -19.65 7.63
N SER A 143 -14.93 -18.88 8.72
CA SER A 143 -13.69 -18.38 9.30
C SER A 143 -12.78 -19.50 9.78
N TYR A 144 -13.32 -20.52 10.46
CA TYR A 144 -12.53 -21.68 10.89
C TYR A 144 -11.98 -22.47 9.71
N LEU A 145 -12.76 -22.64 8.64
CA LEU A 145 -12.29 -23.27 7.41
C LEU A 145 -11.13 -22.48 6.79
N ILE A 146 -11.25 -21.15 6.70
CA ILE A 146 -10.18 -20.30 6.18
C ILE A 146 -8.95 -20.34 7.08
N ILE A 147 -9.10 -20.37 8.41
CA ILE A 147 -7.97 -20.53 9.34
C ILE A 147 -7.19 -21.80 9.01
N VAL A 148 -7.86 -22.94 8.85
CA VAL A 148 -7.21 -24.21 8.53
C VAL A 148 -6.48 -24.13 7.19
N ILE A 149 -7.15 -23.64 6.15
CA ILE A 149 -6.55 -23.48 4.81
C ILE A 149 -5.33 -22.55 4.86
N THR A 150 -5.43 -21.44 5.58
CA THR A 150 -4.37 -20.43 5.67
C THR A 150 -3.16 -20.98 6.44
N VAL A 151 -3.37 -21.69 7.55
CA VAL A 151 -2.28 -22.31 8.32
C VAL A 151 -1.55 -23.36 7.48
N ILE A 152 -2.28 -24.21 6.76
CA ILE A 152 -1.68 -25.19 5.83
C ILE A 152 -0.91 -24.45 4.72
N GLY A 153 -1.51 -23.43 4.11
CA GLY A 153 -0.87 -22.63 3.06
C GLY A 153 0.42 -21.95 3.54
N ILE A 154 0.40 -21.34 4.74
CA ILE A 154 1.58 -20.73 5.36
C ILE A 154 2.66 -21.79 5.60
N PHE A 155 2.30 -22.97 6.11
CA PHE A 155 3.26 -24.04 6.35
C PHE A 155 3.94 -24.51 5.05
N LEU A 156 3.17 -24.68 3.97
CA LEU A 156 3.71 -25.03 2.65
C LEU A 156 4.66 -23.94 2.15
N VAL A 157 4.24 -22.67 2.22
CA VAL A 157 5.06 -21.53 1.80
C VAL A 157 6.36 -21.45 2.62
N LEU A 158 6.29 -21.58 3.94
CA LEU A 158 7.48 -21.55 4.80
C LEU A 158 8.42 -22.75 4.53
N LYS A 159 7.87 -23.92 4.22
CA LYS A 159 8.65 -25.11 3.85
C LYS A 159 9.41 -24.88 2.53
N ASP A 160 8.73 -24.38 1.51
CA ASP A 160 9.33 -24.10 0.20
C ASP A 160 10.38 -22.97 0.32
N LEU A 161 10.09 -21.94 1.12
CA LEU A 161 11.03 -20.87 1.44
C LEU A 161 12.27 -21.40 2.16
N TYR A 162 12.12 -22.29 3.14
CA TYR A 162 13.25 -22.88 3.86
C TYR A 162 14.13 -23.76 2.94
N ALA A 163 13.51 -24.57 2.09
CA ALA A 163 14.23 -25.39 1.12
C ALA A 163 15.02 -24.52 0.11
N THR A 164 14.43 -23.40 -0.31
CA THR A 164 15.04 -22.48 -1.27
C THR A 164 16.20 -21.67 -0.67
N VAL A 165 16.01 -21.14 0.54
CA VAL A 165 17.04 -20.37 1.26
C VAL A 165 18.23 -21.26 1.62
N SER A 166 17.99 -22.52 2.00
CA SER A 166 19.06 -23.45 2.34
C SER A 166 19.91 -23.88 1.13
N GLN A 167 19.35 -23.88 -0.08
CA GLN A 167 20.06 -24.28 -1.31
C GLN A 167 20.73 -23.13 -2.07
N TYR A 168 20.13 -21.94 -2.10
CA TYR A 168 20.56 -20.85 -3.00
C TYR A 168 20.78 -19.51 -2.28
N GLY A 169 20.71 -19.49 -0.94
CA GLY A 169 20.83 -18.28 -0.14
C GLY A 169 19.64 -17.33 -0.27
N TYR A 170 19.75 -16.16 0.36
CA TYR A 170 18.66 -15.17 0.49
C TYR A 170 18.13 -14.63 -0.85
N ALA A 171 18.95 -14.62 -1.91
CA ALA A 171 18.54 -14.11 -3.22
C ALA A 171 17.50 -15.01 -3.92
N ALA A 172 17.43 -16.30 -3.59
CA ALA A 172 16.51 -17.22 -4.23
C ALA A 172 15.06 -17.15 -3.72
N LEU A 173 14.83 -16.48 -2.58
CA LEU A 173 13.50 -16.08 -2.10
C LEU A 173 12.70 -15.32 -3.16
N TYR A 174 13.42 -14.62 -4.03
CA TYR A 174 12.87 -13.80 -5.08
C TYR A 174 12.66 -14.57 -6.40
N ILE A 175 13.42 -15.65 -6.61
CA ILE A 175 13.33 -16.52 -7.79
C ILE A 175 12.09 -17.44 -7.73
N VAL A 176 11.74 -17.93 -6.54
CA VAL A 176 10.54 -18.78 -6.35
C VAL A 176 9.24 -17.99 -6.48
N LYS A 177 9.25 -16.69 -6.11
CA LYS A 177 8.15 -15.76 -6.40
C LYS A 177 7.98 -15.47 -7.90
N LYS A 178 8.97 -15.81 -8.72
CA LYS A 178 9.03 -15.53 -10.16
C LYS A 178 8.36 -16.63 -11.01
N GLU A 179 8.56 -17.91 -10.70
CA GLU A 179 7.95 -19.00 -11.47
C GLU A 179 6.43 -19.10 -11.22
N ASN A 180 6.02 -18.70 -10.02
CA ASN A 180 4.63 -18.55 -9.65
C ASN A 180 4.19 -17.09 -9.74
N ALA A 181 4.32 -16.42 -10.90
CA ALA A 181 3.70 -15.09 -11.09
C ALA A 181 2.16 -15.09 -10.89
N ASN A 182 1.55 -16.29 -10.80
CA ASN A 182 0.20 -16.57 -10.32
C ASN A 182 0.17 -17.08 -8.85
N ASP A 183 1.04 -16.54 -7.98
CA ASP A 183 1.41 -17.17 -6.71
C ASP A 183 0.22 -17.50 -5.82
N SER A 184 -0.01 -18.80 -5.64
CA SER A 184 -1.02 -19.37 -4.73
C SER A 184 -0.77 -18.97 -3.28
N SER A 185 0.47 -18.59 -2.94
CA SER A 185 0.86 -18.02 -1.65
C SER A 185 0.10 -16.71 -1.34
N SER A 186 -0.19 -15.89 -2.36
CA SER A 186 -0.91 -14.62 -2.23
C SER A 186 -2.41 -14.82 -1.98
N ILE A 187 -2.98 -15.94 -2.41
CA ILE A 187 -4.40 -16.27 -2.26
C ILE A 187 -4.73 -16.49 -0.78
N PHE A 188 -3.86 -17.17 -0.03
CA PHE A 188 -4.09 -17.43 1.40
C PHE A 188 -4.17 -16.13 2.21
N ILE A 189 -3.28 -15.18 1.95
CA ILE A 189 -3.27 -13.88 2.61
C ILE A 189 -4.48 -13.06 2.17
N THR A 190 -4.81 -13.07 0.88
CA THR A 190 -6.00 -12.40 0.33
C THR A 190 -7.27 -12.91 1.02
N LEU A 191 -7.44 -14.23 1.12
CA LEU A 191 -8.56 -14.87 1.81
C LEU A 191 -8.58 -14.53 3.30
N LEU A 192 -7.42 -14.53 3.96
CA LEU A 192 -7.29 -14.15 5.37
C LEU A 192 -7.78 -12.71 5.61
N LEU A 193 -7.34 -11.74 4.80
CA LEU A 193 -7.74 -10.33 4.93
C LEU A 193 -9.21 -10.08 4.60
N VAL A 194 -9.74 -10.76 3.58
CA VAL A 194 -11.18 -10.73 3.26
C VAL A 194 -11.99 -11.27 4.44
N THR A 195 -11.56 -12.40 5.01
CA THR A 195 -12.25 -13.04 6.14
C THR A 195 -12.20 -12.17 7.39
N ILE A 196 -11.06 -11.55 7.69
CA ILE A 196 -10.94 -10.59 8.80
C ILE A 196 -11.96 -9.44 8.64
N GLY A 197 -12.11 -8.88 7.44
CA GLY A 197 -13.11 -7.82 7.20
C GLY A 197 -14.55 -8.30 7.35
N LEU A 198 -14.88 -9.51 6.89
CA LEU A 198 -16.22 -10.10 7.06
C LEU A 198 -16.55 -10.35 8.54
N VAL A 199 -15.61 -10.89 9.30
CA VAL A 199 -15.75 -11.15 10.74
C VAL A 199 -15.83 -9.84 11.53
N ALA A 200 -15.03 -8.83 11.15
CA ALA A 200 -15.05 -7.50 11.74
C ALA A 200 -16.38 -6.79 11.48
N LYS A 201 -16.92 -6.88 10.26
CA LYS A 201 -18.27 -6.40 9.93
C LYS A 201 -19.28 -6.98 10.90
N GLU A 202 -19.28 -8.29 11.13
CA GLU A 202 -20.34 -8.99 11.88
C GLU A 202 -20.07 -9.08 13.40
N ASN A 203 -18.98 -8.44 13.84
CA ASN A 203 -18.57 -8.30 15.23
C ASN A 203 -18.36 -9.66 15.94
N CYS A 204 -17.83 -10.65 15.21
CA CYS A 204 -17.53 -11.98 15.71
C CYS A 204 -16.14 -12.02 16.39
N ARG A 205 -16.08 -11.66 17.69
CA ARG A 205 -14.80 -11.48 18.42
C ARG A 205 -13.88 -12.71 18.47
N ARG A 206 -14.44 -13.90 18.69
CA ARG A 206 -13.62 -15.12 18.87
C ARG A 206 -12.92 -15.54 17.56
N PRO A 207 -13.61 -15.68 16.41
CA PRO A 207 -12.94 -15.88 15.13
C PRO A 207 -11.95 -14.77 14.79
N LEU A 208 -12.29 -13.50 15.08
CA LEU A 208 -11.41 -12.36 14.79
C LEU A 208 -10.07 -12.47 15.51
N ASN A 209 -10.09 -12.78 16.81
CA ASN A 209 -8.88 -12.93 17.60
C ASN A 209 -7.98 -14.05 17.06
N ILE A 210 -8.56 -15.18 16.63
CA ILE A 210 -7.79 -16.30 16.07
C ILE A 210 -7.17 -15.92 14.72
N LEU A 211 -7.93 -15.28 13.82
CA LEU A 211 -7.42 -14.79 12.54
C LEU A 211 -6.26 -13.80 12.73
N MET A 212 -6.37 -12.90 13.73
CA MET A 212 -5.30 -11.96 14.07
C MET A 212 -4.05 -12.67 14.60
N ILE A 213 -4.20 -13.72 15.41
CA ILE A 213 -3.06 -14.55 15.86
C ILE A 213 -2.37 -15.23 14.67
N VAL A 214 -3.14 -15.78 13.72
CA VAL A 214 -2.57 -16.40 12.51
C VAL A 214 -1.80 -15.36 11.69
N LEU A 215 -2.38 -14.16 11.49
CA LEU A 215 -1.73 -13.07 10.78
C LEU A 215 -0.45 -12.60 11.49
N PHE A 216 -0.44 -12.55 12.82
CA PHE A 216 0.74 -12.25 13.63
C PHE A 216 1.84 -13.28 13.40
N CYS A 217 1.53 -14.58 13.55
CA CYS A 217 2.51 -15.65 13.35
C CYS A 217 3.12 -15.61 11.95
N TYR A 218 2.28 -15.39 10.92
CA TYR A 218 2.75 -15.22 9.55
C TYR A 218 3.71 -14.02 9.39
N SER A 219 3.29 -12.84 9.88
CA SER A 219 4.06 -11.61 9.78
C SER A 219 5.38 -11.69 10.56
N PHE A 220 5.35 -12.37 11.70
CA PHE A 220 6.51 -12.59 12.55
C PHE A 220 7.50 -13.57 11.93
N ALA A 221 7.03 -14.64 11.29
CA ALA A 221 7.89 -15.56 10.54
C ALA A 221 8.60 -14.84 9.37
N LEU A 222 7.87 -13.98 8.64
CA LEU A 222 8.45 -13.17 7.57
C LEU A 222 9.48 -12.15 8.05
N LEU A 223 9.36 -11.67 9.28
CA LEU A 223 10.34 -10.75 9.87
C LEU A 223 11.72 -11.42 10.03
N PHE A 224 11.77 -12.70 10.42
CA PHE A 224 13.01 -13.49 10.44
C PHE A 224 13.60 -13.72 9.05
N MET A 225 12.75 -13.69 8.02
CA MET A 225 13.14 -13.75 6.61
C MET A 225 13.47 -12.37 6.03
N GLY A 226 13.62 -11.34 6.88
CA GLY A 226 14.00 -9.98 6.48
C GLY A 226 12.88 -9.14 5.85
N ALA A 227 11.65 -9.66 5.72
CA ALA A 227 10.51 -8.93 5.19
C ALA A 227 9.82 -8.12 6.31
N ARG A 228 9.97 -6.78 6.24
CA ARG A 228 9.60 -5.85 7.33
C ARG A 228 8.16 -5.32 7.25
N GLY A 229 7.66 -5.17 6.02
CA GLY A 229 6.32 -4.65 5.74
C GLY A 229 5.17 -5.41 6.44
N PRO A 230 5.15 -6.76 6.43
CA PRO A 230 4.08 -7.55 7.05
C PRO A 230 3.84 -7.26 8.54
N MET A 231 4.90 -7.08 9.32
CA MET A 231 4.77 -6.79 10.75
C MET A 231 4.22 -5.38 11.01
N MET A 232 4.63 -4.39 10.21
CA MET A 232 4.07 -3.04 10.28
C MET A 232 2.60 -3.01 9.91
N THR A 233 2.22 -3.74 8.85
CA THR A 233 0.81 -3.89 8.47
C THR A 233 -0.01 -4.49 9.62
N TYR A 234 0.44 -5.59 10.22
CA TYR A 234 -0.25 -6.22 11.35
C TYR A 234 -0.52 -5.22 12.48
N ILE A 235 0.48 -4.42 12.86
CA ILE A 235 0.33 -3.38 13.88
C ILE A 235 -0.78 -2.40 13.46
N ILE A 236 -0.74 -1.85 12.25
CA ILE A 236 -1.76 -0.91 11.76
C ILE A 236 -3.18 -1.48 11.86
N LEU A 237 -3.40 -2.72 11.39
CA LEU A 237 -4.71 -3.38 11.47
C LEU A 237 -5.13 -3.67 12.92
N TRP A 238 -4.19 -4.05 13.78
CA TRP A 238 -4.49 -4.26 15.19
C TRP A 238 -4.97 -2.98 15.88
N LEU A 239 -4.34 -1.83 15.58
CA LEU A 239 -4.79 -0.54 16.11
C LEU A 239 -6.17 -0.16 15.54
N TRP A 240 -6.37 -0.36 14.24
CA TRP A 240 -7.64 -0.13 13.55
C TRP A 240 -8.79 -0.90 14.22
N LEU A 241 -8.57 -2.17 14.56
CA LEU A 241 -9.59 -3.05 15.15
C LEU A 241 -9.79 -2.86 16.66
N TYR A 242 -8.71 -2.69 17.43
CA TYR A 242 -8.75 -2.86 18.89
C TYR A 242 -8.51 -1.60 19.71
N LYS A 243 -8.00 -0.50 19.13
CA LYS A 243 -7.72 0.72 19.89
C LYS A 243 -8.15 1.99 19.17
N LYS A 244 -9.23 2.58 19.66
CA LYS A 244 -9.81 3.85 19.19
C LYS A 244 -9.16 5.11 19.80
N ASN A 245 -8.10 5.01 20.61
CA ASN A 245 -7.45 6.16 21.27
C ASN A 245 -5.95 5.89 21.43
N ILE A 246 -5.15 6.17 20.39
CA ILE A 246 -3.70 5.98 20.44
C ILE A 246 -3.02 7.30 20.13
N ASN A 247 -2.00 7.62 20.93
CA ASN A 247 -1.12 8.73 20.62
C ASN A 247 -0.23 8.33 19.43
N ILE A 248 -0.51 8.91 18.26
CA ILE A 248 0.17 8.64 16.97
C ILE A 248 1.69 8.79 17.09
N VAL A 249 2.18 9.70 17.94
CA VAL A 249 3.62 9.90 18.17
C VAL A 249 4.26 8.65 18.79
N LYS A 250 3.61 8.04 19.79
CA LYS A 250 4.11 6.80 20.41
C LYS A 250 4.13 5.65 19.40
N LEU A 251 3.18 5.62 18.47
CA LEU A 251 3.14 4.63 17.41
C LEU A 251 4.27 4.80 16.40
N GLY A 252 4.51 6.03 15.95
CA GLY A 252 5.61 6.35 15.03
C GLY A 252 6.96 6.01 15.63
N ILE A 253 7.16 6.31 16.93
CA ILE A 253 8.37 5.93 17.66
C ILE A 253 8.52 4.40 17.74
N ALA A 254 7.44 3.67 18.08
CA ALA A 254 7.48 2.21 18.12
C ALA A 254 7.80 1.59 16.74
N ALA A 255 7.23 2.14 15.67
CA ALA A 255 7.53 1.73 14.30
C ALA A 255 8.99 1.97 13.94
N LEU A 256 9.54 3.15 14.27
CA LEU A 256 10.95 3.48 14.05
C LEU A 256 11.89 2.58 14.87
N ILE A 257 11.55 2.27 16.11
CA ILE A 257 12.34 1.34 16.94
C ILE A 257 12.36 -0.07 16.34
N ILE A 258 11.21 -0.58 15.87
CA ILE A 258 11.12 -1.89 15.19
C ILE A 258 11.95 -1.87 13.90
N LEU A 259 11.92 -0.78 13.12
CA LEU A 259 12.74 -0.65 11.92
C LEU A 259 14.24 -0.60 12.24
N ALA A 260 14.61 0.19 13.26
CA ALA A 260 16.00 0.35 13.69
C ALA A 260 16.57 -0.97 14.23
N SER A 261 15.81 -1.71 15.04
CA SER A 261 16.26 -2.98 15.60
C SER A 261 16.41 -4.08 14.52
N VAL A 262 15.48 -4.16 13.57
CA VAL A 262 15.56 -5.13 12.47
C VAL A 262 16.69 -4.77 11.49
N GLN A 263 16.93 -3.49 11.21
CA GLN A 263 18.10 -3.09 10.43
C GLN A 263 19.40 -3.39 11.19
N TYR A 264 19.46 -3.13 12.49
CA TYR A 264 20.63 -3.45 13.31
C TYR A 264 20.96 -4.95 13.22
N MET A 265 19.96 -5.82 13.37
CA MET A 265 20.13 -7.25 13.16
C MET A 265 20.58 -7.59 11.73
N SER A 266 19.98 -6.96 10.71
CA SER A 266 20.36 -7.19 9.31
C SER A 266 21.77 -6.69 8.97
N ALA A 267 22.26 -5.63 9.62
CA ALA A 267 23.60 -5.10 9.45
C ALA A 267 24.64 -5.95 10.18
N MET A 268 24.30 -6.47 11.37
CA MET A 268 25.16 -7.45 12.07
C MET A 268 25.35 -8.73 11.25
N MET A 269 24.39 -9.09 10.40
CA MET A 269 24.50 -10.22 9.47
C MET A 269 25.27 -9.91 8.18
N ARG A 270 25.55 -8.63 7.87
CA ARG A 270 26.33 -8.21 6.68
C ARG A 270 27.68 -7.69 7.14
N THR A 271 28.74 -8.44 6.86
CA THR A 271 30.14 -8.11 7.21
C THR A 271 30.71 -6.97 6.35
N THR A 272 30.05 -5.82 6.33
CA THR A 272 30.54 -4.62 5.64
C THR A 272 30.44 -3.43 6.56
N SER A 273 31.61 -2.88 6.89
CA SER A 273 31.80 -1.61 7.56
C SER A 273 31.18 -0.48 6.74
N SER A 274 29.93 -0.10 7.02
CA SER A 274 29.27 0.96 6.27
C SER A 274 29.74 2.34 6.74
N GLN A 275 30.32 3.12 5.82
CA GLN A 275 30.78 4.51 6.02
C GLN A 275 29.64 5.54 6.18
N TYR A 276 28.38 5.15 5.98
CA TYR A 276 27.22 6.04 6.03
C TYR A 276 26.49 6.00 7.38
N ASN A 277 25.77 7.07 7.71
CA ASN A 277 24.83 7.06 8.82
C ASN A 277 23.72 6.02 8.54
N MET A 278 23.64 5.01 9.39
CA MET A 278 22.72 3.88 9.23
C MET A 278 21.25 4.32 9.12
N LEU A 279 20.83 5.31 9.91
CA LEU A 279 19.47 5.84 9.85
C LEU A 279 19.20 6.57 8.53
N ALA A 280 20.17 7.36 8.07
CA ALA A 280 20.09 8.10 6.81
C ALA A 280 19.96 7.14 5.63
N LYS A 281 20.77 6.07 5.60
CA LYS A 281 20.73 5.06 4.55
C LYS A 281 19.42 4.28 4.54
N ILE A 282 18.84 3.95 5.70
CA ILE A 282 17.51 3.30 5.78
C ILE A 282 16.44 4.19 5.14
N LEU A 283 16.38 5.47 5.53
CA LEU A 283 15.37 6.40 5.02
C LEU A 283 15.56 6.62 3.52
N TYR A 284 16.82 6.72 3.07
CA TYR A 284 17.17 6.84 1.66
C TYR A 284 16.71 5.63 0.84
N ASP A 285 17.01 4.42 1.30
CA ASP A 285 16.64 3.17 0.61
C ASP A 285 15.11 2.94 0.66
N MET A 286 14.41 3.39 1.70
CA MET A 286 12.95 3.34 1.78
C MET A 286 12.31 4.33 0.79
N GLY A 287 12.92 5.50 0.62
CA GLY A 287 12.54 6.56 -0.30
C GLY A 287 12.82 6.28 -1.78
N THR A 288 13.32 5.08 -2.11
CA THR A 288 13.55 4.66 -3.51
C THR A 288 12.27 4.69 -4.35
N THR A 289 11.08 4.62 -3.75
CA THR A 289 9.85 4.61 -4.53
C THR A 289 9.60 5.90 -5.31
N PHE A 290 10.20 7.02 -4.88
CA PHE A 290 10.21 8.26 -5.65
C PHE A 290 10.65 8.05 -7.11
N ILE A 291 11.66 7.19 -7.34
CA ILE A 291 12.32 6.99 -8.65
C ILE A 291 11.43 6.29 -9.69
N VAL A 292 10.35 5.63 -9.25
CA VAL A 292 9.51 4.81 -10.13
C VAL A 292 8.74 5.68 -11.13
N LEU A 293 8.30 6.88 -10.70
CA LEU A 293 7.59 7.82 -11.57
C LEU A 293 8.47 8.32 -12.74
N PRO A 294 9.73 8.77 -12.51
CA PRO A 294 10.67 9.02 -13.61
C PRO A 294 10.82 7.85 -14.57
N PHE A 295 11.00 6.62 -14.06
CA PHE A 295 11.14 5.44 -14.92
C PHE A 295 9.90 5.12 -15.76
N GLY A 296 8.71 5.37 -15.21
CA GLY A 296 7.46 5.19 -15.95
C GLY A 296 7.34 6.09 -17.19
N SER A 297 8.06 7.22 -17.23
CA SER A 297 8.06 8.12 -18.39
C SER A 297 8.76 7.53 -19.62
N TYR A 298 9.58 6.50 -19.47
CA TYR A 298 10.26 5.82 -20.58
C TYR A 298 9.37 4.87 -21.36
N ILE A 299 8.15 4.59 -20.87
CA ILE A 299 7.22 3.65 -21.48
C ILE A 299 6.03 4.43 -22.06
N SER A 300 5.88 4.39 -23.37
CA SER A 300 4.72 4.93 -24.08
C SER A 300 3.54 3.97 -24.07
N ASP A 301 3.80 2.68 -24.27
CA ASP A 301 2.79 1.66 -24.54
C ASP A 301 2.78 0.59 -23.45
N TRP A 302 1.89 0.77 -22.48
CA TRP A 302 1.72 -0.17 -21.37
C TRP A 302 0.88 -1.39 -21.80
N PRO A 303 1.20 -2.61 -21.31
CA PRO A 303 0.42 -3.80 -21.64
C PRO A 303 -1.05 -3.66 -21.21
N GLY A 304 -1.98 -3.84 -22.14
CA GLY A 304 -3.41 -3.73 -21.86
C GLY A 304 -3.89 -4.66 -20.75
N VAL A 305 -3.37 -5.88 -20.68
CA VAL A 305 -3.72 -6.85 -19.63
C VAL A 305 -3.29 -6.35 -18.24
N ALA A 306 -2.11 -5.75 -18.13
CA ALA A 306 -1.62 -5.17 -16.88
C ALA A 306 -2.47 -3.98 -16.41
N LEU A 307 -2.95 -3.14 -17.34
CA LEU A 307 -3.88 -2.04 -17.05
C LEU A 307 -5.22 -2.57 -16.52
N VAL A 308 -5.76 -3.62 -17.12
CA VAL A 308 -7.03 -4.21 -16.68
C VAL A 308 -6.89 -4.92 -15.33
N GLN A 309 -5.75 -5.58 -15.08
CA GLN A 309 -5.46 -6.29 -13.82
C GLN A 309 -5.53 -5.39 -12.57
N ASN A 310 -5.28 -4.08 -12.72
CA ASN A 310 -5.41 -3.11 -11.63
C ASN A 310 -6.84 -2.99 -11.09
N PHE A 311 -7.86 -3.32 -11.89
CA PHE A 311 -9.28 -3.19 -11.51
C PHE A 311 -10.04 -4.51 -11.49
N ILE A 312 -9.68 -5.43 -12.38
CA ILE A 312 -10.35 -6.72 -12.52
C ILE A 312 -9.43 -7.82 -11.93
N PRO A 313 -9.80 -8.43 -10.78
CA PRO A 313 -9.08 -9.58 -10.28
C PRO A 313 -9.01 -10.70 -11.33
N MET A 314 -7.89 -11.43 -11.36
CA MET A 314 -7.64 -12.54 -12.29
C MET A 314 -7.64 -12.18 -13.78
N ALA A 315 -7.61 -10.90 -14.19
CA ALA A 315 -7.57 -10.53 -15.60
C ALA A 315 -6.39 -11.16 -16.36
N SER A 316 -5.19 -11.16 -15.77
CA SER A 316 -4.00 -11.80 -16.33
C SER A 316 -4.17 -13.32 -16.50
N ARG A 317 -4.76 -13.97 -15.50
CA ARG A 317 -5.04 -15.40 -15.54
C ARG A 317 -6.09 -15.75 -16.59
N LEU A 318 -7.14 -14.93 -16.71
CA LEU A 318 -8.16 -15.09 -17.74
C LEU A 318 -7.55 -14.89 -19.14
N ALA A 319 -6.74 -13.85 -19.33
CA ALA A 319 -6.06 -13.58 -20.59
C ALA A 319 -5.13 -14.74 -21.01
N SER A 320 -4.47 -15.40 -20.05
CA SER A 320 -3.58 -16.55 -20.33
C SER A 320 -4.28 -17.77 -20.94
N PHE A 321 -5.62 -17.86 -20.88
CA PHE A 321 -6.37 -18.92 -21.58
C PHE A 321 -6.57 -18.62 -23.07
N PHE A 322 -6.41 -17.36 -23.48
CA PHE A 322 -6.75 -16.90 -24.84
C PHE A 322 -5.55 -16.39 -25.63
N ILE A 323 -4.46 -15.98 -24.96
CA ILE A 323 -3.29 -15.36 -25.58
C ILE A 323 -2.02 -15.94 -24.94
N ASP A 324 -0.96 -16.09 -25.73
CA ASP A 324 0.39 -16.40 -25.21
C ASP A 324 0.82 -15.29 -24.25
N PHE A 325 0.94 -15.66 -22.98
CA PHE A 325 1.02 -14.71 -21.89
C PHE A 325 2.33 -14.82 -21.13
N ASN A 326 3.16 -13.78 -21.19
CA ASN A 326 4.38 -13.75 -20.42
C ASN A 326 4.11 -13.32 -18.97
N PRO A 327 4.76 -13.95 -17.97
CA PRO A 327 4.58 -13.60 -16.55
C PRO A 327 4.82 -12.13 -16.20
N TYR A 328 5.71 -11.45 -16.93
CA TYR A 328 6.03 -10.04 -16.69
C TYR A 328 4.93 -9.08 -17.16
N ASP A 329 4.05 -9.50 -18.07
CA ASP A 329 2.91 -8.71 -18.57
C ASP A 329 1.71 -8.71 -17.61
N ALA A 330 1.81 -9.41 -16.48
CA ALA A 330 0.71 -9.57 -15.52
C ALA A 330 0.40 -8.32 -14.71
N ASN A 331 1.38 -7.47 -14.42
CA ASN A 331 1.15 -6.22 -13.74
C ASN A 331 2.19 -5.18 -14.17
N LEU A 332 1.85 -3.91 -14.01
CA LEU A 332 2.66 -2.79 -14.49
C LEU A 332 4.04 -2.74 -13.81
N ALA A 333 4.12 -3.14 -12.54
CA ALA A 333 5.38 -3.17 -11.80
C ALA A 333 6.37 -4.22 -12.33
N ASN A 334 5.88 -5.41 -12.66
CA ASN A 334 6.66 -6.49 -13.26
C ASN A 334 7.12 -6.09 -14.66
N TYR A 335 6.23 -5.48 -15.45
CA TYR A 335 6.55 -5.02 -16.79
C TYR A 335 7.67 -3.97 -16.77
N LEU A 336 7.56 -2.94 -15.92
CA LEU A 336 8.60 -1.93 -15.79
C LEU A 336 9.92 -2.51 -15.28
N GLY A 337 9.85 -3.41 -14.29
CA GLY A 337 11.04 -4.09 -13.76
C GLY A 337 11.79 -4.89 -14.83
N PHE A 338 11.04 -5.65 -15.65
CA PHE A 338 11.60 -6.38 -16.78
C PHE A 338 12.14 -5.44 -17.87
N TYR A 339 11.40 -4.38 -18.22
CA TYR A 339 11.82 -3.42 -19.24
C TYR A 339 13.13 -2.70 -18.89
N LEU A 340 13.28 -2.27 -17.63
CA LEU A 340 14.50 -1.58 -17.18
C LEU A 340 15.70 -2.52 -17.05
N ASN A 341 15.50 -3.70 -16.46
CA ASN A 341 16.59 -4.65 -16.24
C ASN A 341 16.07 -6.10 -16.17
N PRO A 342 16.04 -6.80 -17.32
CA PRO A 342 15.58 -8.18 -17.38
C PRO A 342 16.38 -9.12 -16.47
N GLU A 343 17.68 -8.90 -16.31
CA GLU A 343 18.51 -9.76 -15.46
C GLU A 343 18.15 -9.64 -13.98
N LEU A 344 17.99 -8.41 -13.47
CA LEU A 344 17.60 -8.19 -12.08
C LEU A 344 16.17 -8.66 -11.82
N TYR A 345 15.26 -8.44 -12.77
CA TYR A 345 13.91 -8.99 -12.72
C TYR A 345 13.94 -10.52 -12.65
N TRP A 346 14.75 -11.18 -13.48
CA TRP A 346 14.86 -12.64 -13.47
C TRP A 346 15.60 -13.19 -12.26
N LYS A 347 16.44 -12.39 -11.60
CA LYS A 347 16.98 -12.66 -10.25
C LYS A 347 15.95 -12.39 -9.13
N GLY A 348 14.77 -11.88 -9.52
CA GLY A 348 13.61 -11.64 -8.66
C GLY A 348 13.69 -10.36 -7.82
N VAL A 349 14.70 -9.51 -8.04
CA VAL A 349 14.74 -8.20 -7.39
C VAL A 349 13.45 -7.46 -7.76
N GLY A 350 12.83 -6.76 -6.82
CA GLY A 350 11.60 -6.00 -7.06
C GLY A 350 11.88 -4.50 -7.12
N LEU A 351 11.46 -3.84 -8.20
CA LEU A 351 11.68 -2.40 -8.44
C LEU A 351 10.92 -1.51 -7.43
N GLY A 352 9.82 -2.03 -6.86
CA GLY A 352 8.84 -1.22 -6.16
C GLY A 352 7.85 -0.58 -7.14
N TRP A 353 6.76 -0.05 -6.61
CA TRP A 353 5.70 0.59 -7.39
C TRP A 353 5.03 1.71 -6.59
N THR A 354 4.21 2.53 -7.21
CA THR A 354 3.43 3.55 -6.51
C THR A 354 2.11 3.80 -7.19
N VAL A 355 1.06 3.97 -6.38
CA VAL A 355 -0.28 4.34 -6.85
C VAL A 355 -0.28 5.65 -7.65
N VAL A 356 0.68 6.54 -7.41
CA VAL A 356 0.82 7.79 -8.18
C VAL A 356 1.16 7.48 -9.64
N LEU A 357 2.00 6.48 -9.87
CA LEU A 357 2.36 6.04 -11.22
C LEU A 357 1.16 5.37 -11.90
N ASP A 358 0.40 4.51 -11.19
CA ASP A 358 -0.85 3.95 -11.75
C ASP A 358 -1.77 5.06 -12.27
N PHE A 359 -2.09 6.05 -11.43
CA PHE A 359 -2.95 7.15 -11.85
C PHE A 359 -2.33 8.02 -12.95
N SER A 360 -1.01 8.20 -12.95
CA SER A 360 -0.34 8.98 -14.00
C SER A 360 -0.37 8.29 -15.36
N ILE A 361 -0.31 6.95 -15.38
CA ILE A 361 -0.46 6.14 -16.60
C ILE A 361 -1.88 6.30 -17.15
N TYR A 362 -2.90 6.16 -16.29
CA TYR A 362 -4.29 6.40 -16.71
C TYR A 362 -4.57 7.85 -17.11
N ALA A 363 -3.85 8.80 -16.52
CA ALA A 363 -3.95 10.21 -16.86
C ALA A 363 -3.21 10.58 -18.16
N GLN A 364 -2.43 9.65 -18.74
CA GLN A 364 -1.67 9.86 -19.98
C GLN A 364 -0.81 11.13 -19.94
N GLY A 365 -0.21 11.43 -18.79
CA GLY A 365 0.61 12.63 -18.58
C GLY A 365 -0.16 13.93 -18.29
N SER A 366 -1.50 13.92 -18.30
CA SER A 366 -2.31 15.09 -17.93
C SER A 366 -2.35 15.31 -16.42
N ILE A 367 -1.74 16.40 -15.96
CA ILE A 367 -1.74 16.78 -14.54
C ILE A 367 -3.15 17.06 -13.99
N ILE A 368 -4.05 17.55 -14.85
CA ILE A 368 -5.45 17.84 -14.48
C ILE A 368 -6.20 16.54 -14.22
N LEU A 369 -6.05 15.54 -15.09
CA LEU A 369 -6.67 14.22 -14.89
C LEU A 369 -6.09 13.54 -13.64
N LEU A 370 -4.78 13.63 -13.42
CA LEU A 370 -4.13 13.11 -12.22
C LEU A 370 -4.73 13.74 -10.94
N ALA A 371 -4.90 15.07 -10.93
CA ALA A 371 -5.52 15.78 -9.82
C ALA A 371 -6.98 15.35 -9.59
N LEU A 372 -7.76 15.16 -10.65
CA LEU A 372 -9.13 14.65 -10.55
C LEU A 372 -9.17 13.24 -9.96
N PHE A 373 -8.29 12.34 -10.39
CA PHE A 373 -8.18 10.99 -9.82
C PHE A 373 -7.79 11.03 -8.33
N ALA A 374 -6.84 11.88 -7.95
CA ALA A 374 -6.44 12.07 -6.57
C ALA A 374 -7.60 12.59 -5.70
N ILE A 375 -8.38 13.56 -6.20
CA ILE A 375 -9.59 14.06 -5.52
C ILE A 375 -10.62 12.93 -5.35
N ILE A 376 -10.91 12.17 -6.40
CA ILE A 376 -11.85 11.03 -6.35
C ILE A 376 -11.37 10.02 -5.31
N PHE A 377 -10.08 9.70 -5.29
CA PHE A 377 -9.50 8.79 -4.33
C PHE A 377 -9.66 9.31 -2.89
N GLY A 378 -9.41 10.60 -2.65
CA GLY A 378 -9.67 11.26 -1.36
C GLY A 378 -11.14 11.16 -0.91
N ILE A 379 -12.09 11.35 -1.83
CA ILE A 379 -13.52 11.18 -1.57
C ILE A 379 -13.82 9.72 -1.16
N VAL A 380 -13.22 8.74 -1.84
CA VAL A 380 -13.38 7.31 -1.49
C VAL A 380 -12.89 7.04 -0.07
N LEU A 381 -11.70 7.51 0.31
CA LEU A 381 -11.18 7.37 1.68
C LEU A 381 -12.14 7.99 2.71
N ARG A 382 -12.66 9.19 2.43
CA ARG A 382 -13.63 9.85 3.31
C ARG A 382 -14.92 9.06 3.47
N ASN A 383 -15.37 8.39 2.40
CA ASN A 383 -16.55 7.54 2.43
C ASN A 383 -16.36 6.24 3.22
N LEU A 384 -15.14 5.72 3.28
CA LEU A 384 -14.78 4.54 4.09
C LEU A 384 -14.75 4.86 5.59
N ASP A 385 -14.32 6.06 5.96
CA ASP A 385 -14.35 6.54 7.36
C ASP A 385 -15.78 6.86 7.85
N GLY A 386 -16.71 7.11 6.92
CA GLY A 386 -18.10 7.36 7.24
C GLY A 386 -18.79 6.09 7.72
N PHE A 387 -19.31 6.11 8.95
CA PHE A 387 -20.09 5.05 9.64
C PHE A 387 -19.26 3.98 10.39
N SER A 388 -18.64 4.42 11.48
CA SER A 388 -17.90 3.63 12.48
C SER A 388 -18.75 2.64 13.31
N SER A 389 -19.98 2.33 12.88
CA SER A 389 -20.79 1.30 13.55
C SER A 389 -20.27 -0.07 13.12
N SER A 390 -19.80 -0.87 14.07
CA SER A 390 -19.69 -2.32 13.91
C SER A 390 -21.03 -2.82 13.31
N ASN A 391 -20.98 -3.56 12.20
CA ASN A 391 -22.10 -3.97 11.31
C ASN A 391 -22.26 -3.23 9.97
N SER A 392 -21.43 -2.24 9.64
CA SER A 392 -21.48 -1.62 8.29
C SER A 392 -20.60 -2.38 7.28
N ILE A 393 -21.09 -2.54 6.04
CA ILE A 393 -20.29 -3.06 4.91
C ILE A 393 -19.03 -2.22 4.72
N LYS A 394 -19.14 -0.89 4.90
CA LYS A 394 -18.02 0.05 4.82
C LYS A 394 -16.93 -0.26 5.83
N TYR A 395 -17.28 -0.60 7.08
CA TYR A 395 -16.32 -0.98 8.10
C TYR A 395 -15.61 -2.30 7.76
N GLY A 396 -16.35 -3.31 7.28
CA GLY A 396 -15.76 -4.55 6.81
C GLY A 396 -14.80 -4.34 5.63
N LEU A 397 -15.24 -3.58 4.62
CA LEU A 397 -14.43 -3.25 3.44
C LEU A 397 -13.17 -2.49 3.83
N ALA A 398 -13.30 -1.43 4.63
CA ALA A 398 -12.18 -0.64 5.13
C ALA A 398 -11.18 -1.53 5.88
N THR A 399 -11.66 -2.43 6.74
CA THR A 399 -10.82 -3.37 7.49
C THR A 399 -10.05 -4.32 6.58
N THR A 400 -10.70 -4.83 5.52
CA THR A 400 -10.03 -5.69 4.53
C THR A 400 -8.91 -4.95 3.80
N ILE A 401 -9.13 -3.70 3.40
CA ILE A 401 -8.17 -2.95 2.57
C ILE A 401 -7.19 -2.07 3.36
N ILE A 402 -7.34 -1.92 4.67
CA ILE A 402 -6.51 -0.99 5.47
C ILE A 402 -5.01 -1.28 5.35
N LEU A 403 -4.66 -2.56 5.22
CA LEU A 403 -3.27 -2.99 5.06
C LEU A 403 -2.66 -2.58 3.73
N PRO A 404 -3.19 -3.03 2.57
CA PRO A 404 -2.66 -2.61 1.28
C PRO A 404 -2.79 -1.09 1.08
N LEU A 405 -3.79 -0.45 1.68
CA LEU A 405 -3.95 1.01 1.66
C LEU A 405 -2.71 1.73 2.23
N GLY A 406 -2.17 1.25 3.37
CA GLY A 406 -0.95 1.80 3.97
C GLY A 406 0.34 1.50 3.20
N PHE A 407 0.27 0.68 2.15
CA PHE A 407 1.42 0.36 1.30
C PHE A 407 1.23 0.84 -0.15
N LEU A 408 0.16 1.57 -0.47
CA LEU A 408 -0.10 2.04 -1.83
C LEU A 408 0.99 2.97 -2.38
N TYR A 409 1.73 3.69 -1.54
CA TYR A 409 2.90 4.46 -1.98
C TYR A 409 4.13 3.60 -2.30
N ARG A 410 4.07 2.28 -2.06
CA ARG A 410 5.06 1.25 -2.39
C ARG A 410 4.45 0.06 -3.15
N SER A 411 3.19 0.21 -3.58
CA SER A 411 2.39 -0.81 -4.26
C SER A 411 1.49 -0.11 -5.29
N GLY A 412 0.54 -0.83 -5.87
CA GLY A 412 -0.40 -0.28 -6.85
C GLY A 412 -1.85 -0.59 -6.54
N LEU A 413 -2.73 -0.07 -7.39
CA LEU A 413 -4.17 -0.31 -7.34
C LEU A 413 -4.51 -1.81 -7.36
N PHE A 414 -3.71 -2.63 -8.05
CA PHE A 414 -3.81 -4.09 -8.05
C PHE A 414 -3.78 -4.74 -6.66
N SER A 415 -3.30 -4.05 -5.61
CA SER A 415 -3.28 -4.58 -4.25
C SER A 415 -4.56 -4.27 -3.46
N VAL A 416 -5.27 -3.20 -3.82
CA VAL A 416 -6.45 -2.70 -3.07
C VAL A 416 -7.74 -3.03 -3.79
N VAL A 417 -7.84 -2.74 -5.09
CA VAL A 417 -9.09 -2.88 -5.85
C VAL A 417 -9.50 -4.35 -5.95
N PRO A 418 -8.62 -5.30 -6.31
CA PRO A 418 -9.00 -6.72 -6.33
C PRO A 418 -9.46 -7.22 -4.97
N LEU A 419 -8.81 -6.78 -3.89
CA LEU A 419 -9.17 -7.17 -2.53
C LEU A 419 -10.56 -6.64 -2.12
N ALA A 420 -10.89 -5.42 -2.53
CA ALA A 420 -12.23 -4.85 -2.37
C ALA A 420 -13.29 -5.65 -3.14
N VAL A 421 -12.99 -6.03 -4.39
CA VAL A 421 -13.87 -6.87 -5.21
C VAL A 421 -14.08 -8.24 -4.56
N TYR A 422 -13.02 -8.90 -4.09
CA TYR A 422 -13.12 -10.19 -3.39
C TYR A 422 -13.97 -10.09 -2.12
N PHE A 423 -13.83 -9.02 -1.34
CA PHE A 423 -14.68 -8.81 -0.16
C PHE A 423 -16.16 -8.71 -0.54
N LEU A 424 -16.51 -7.92 -1.56
CA LEU A 424 -17.89 -7.76 -2.01
C LEU A 424 -18.46 -9.07 -2.57
N MET A 425 -17.68 -9.81 -3.36
CA MET A 425 -18.10 -11.12 -3.88
C MET A 425 -18.36 -12.12 -2.74
N MET A 426 -17.44 -12.24 -1.79
CA MET A 426 -17.60 -13.15 -0.66
C MET A 426 -18.77 -12.77 0.25
N LEU A 427 -18.98 -11.47 0.46
CA LEU A 427 -20.14 -10.96 1.19
C LEU A 427 -21.45 -11.41 0.51
N LEU A 428 -21.55 -11.26 -0.81
CA LEU A 428 -22.72 -11.68 -1.59
C LEU A 428 -22.95 -13.19 -1.49
N ILE A 429 -21.90 -14.01 -1.70
CA ILE A 429 -21.97 -15.47 -1.61
C ILE A 429 -22.47 -15.91 -0.22
N LEU A 430 -21.86 -15.40 0.86
CA LEU A 430 -22.25 -15.79 2.22
C LEU A 430 -23.64 -15.30 2.60
N SER A 431 -24.06 -14.13 2.11
CA SER A 431 -25.43 -13.63 2.32
C SER A 431 -26.47 -14.49 1.62
N PHE A 432 -26.15 -14.99 0.41
CA PHE A 432 -27.00 -15.91 -0.33
C PHE A 432 -27.12 -17.26 0.39
N VAL A 433 -25.99 -17.85 0.81
CA VAL A 433 -25.98 -19.09 1.61
C VAL A 433 -26.77 -18.92 2.91
N SER A 434 -26.63 -17.78 3.59
CA SER A 434 -27.40 -17.46 4.79
C SER A 434 -28.90 -17.38 4.54
N THR A 435 -29.30 -16.86 3.39
CA THR A 435 -30.72 -16.77 3.02
C THR A 435 -31.31 -18.14 2.69
N LEU A 436 -30.55 -18.99 1.98
CA LEU A 436 -30.94 -20.37 1.69
C LEU A 436 -31.16 -21.19 2.96
N ILE A 437 -30.21 -21.14 3.90
CA ILE A 437 -30.30 -21.88 5.16
C ILE A 437 -31.49 -21.40 6.01
N ARG A 438 -31.74 -20.07 6.06
CA ARG A 438 -32.94 -19.54 6.74
C ARG A 438 -34.21 -20.12 6.11
N ARG A 439 -34.34 -20.15 4.79
CA ARG A 439 -35.53 -20.69 4.10
C ARG A 439 -35.73 -22.19 4.37
N ILE A 440 -34.65 -22.97 4.46
CA ILE A 440 -34.73 -24.40 4.78
C ILE A 440 -35.22 -24.61 6.22
N ASN A 441 -34.72 -23.83 7.18
CA ASN A 441 -35.13 -23.95 8.59
C ASN A 441 -36.56 -23.43 8.88
N PHE A 442 -37.14 -22.60 8.01
CA PHE A 442 -38.56 -22.19 8.11
C PHE A 442 -39.52 -23.13 7.34
N GLY A 443 -38.99 -24.08 6.57
CA GLY A 443 -39.77 -25.09 5.84
C GLY A 443 -39.97 -26.40 6.61
N ASN A 444 -39.35 -26.53 7.79
CA ASN A 444 -39.61 -27.55 8.81
C ASN A 444 -40.37 -26.90 9.97
#